data_AF-A0A836VWN3-F1
#
_entry.id   AF-A0A836VWN3-F1
#
_cell.length_a   1.000
_cell.length_b   1.000
_cell.length_c   1.000
_cell.angle_alpha   90.00
_cell.angle_beta   90.00
_cell.angle_gamma   90.00
#
_symmetry.space_group_name_H-M   'P 1'
#
loop_
_entity.id
_entity.type
_entity.pdbx_description
1 polymer ?
#
loop_
_entity_poly.entity_id
_entity_poly.type
_entity_poly.pdbx_seq_one_letter_code
_entity_poly.pdbx_strand_id
1 'polypeptide(L)'
;PSGPGLWFMDTSSAAAEAVTLWAAAGFVCHMFPTGQGNVIGHPIMPVIKLTANPKTAQLMREHIDVDVSGLLQRKLTLKQAGDMLWDMMIRVANGRCTCAEVLNHNEFVLTKLYPSA
;
A
#
# COMPACT_ATOMS: atom_id res chain seq x y z
N PRO A 1 -1.96 -17.04 -9.06
CA PRO A 1 -0.69 -17.19 -9.82
C PRO A 1 -0.23 -18.65 -9.75
N SER A 2 0.34 -19.23 -10.81
CA SER A 2 0.76 -20.65 -10.84
C SER A 2 2.24 -20.87 -10.45
N GLY A 3 3.01 -19.80 -10.21
CA GLY A 3 4.41 -19.86 -9.83
C GLY A 3 4.96 -18.51 -9.36
N PRO A 4 6.23 -18.43 -8.95
CA PRO A 4 6.88 -17.19 -8.53
C PRO A 4 7.16 -16.28 -9.74
N GLY A 5 7.25 -14.98 -9.49
CA GLY A 5 7.59 -13.98 -10.51
C GLY A 5 6.68 -12.77 -10.48
N LEU A 6 6.80 -11.94 -11.51
CA LEU A 6 5.94 -10.78 -11.70
C LEU A 6 4.67 -11.20 -12.42
N TRP A 7 3.53 -10.90 -11.81
CA TRP A 7 2.21 -11.16 -12.38
C TRP A 7 1.46 -9.84 -12.56
N PHE A 8 0.81 -9.70 -13.72
CA PHE A 8 -0.16 -8.64 -13.94
C PHE A 8 -1.54 -9.15 -13.54
N MET A 9 -2.29 -8.36 -12.76
CA MET A 9 -3.65 -8.68 -12.35
C MET A 9 -4.56 -7.53 -12.80
N ASP A 10 -5.53 -7.85 -13.64
CA ASP A 10 -6.59 -6.94 -14.04
C ASP A 10 -7.63 -6.82 -12.92
N THR A 11 -7.84 -5.60 -12.41
CA THR A 11 -8.71 -5.32 -11.25
C THR A 11 -9.39 -3.96 -11.40
N SER A 12 -10.39 -3.69 -10.55
CA SER A 12 -10.89 -2.33 -10.33
C SER A 12 -9.76 -1.38 -9.91
N SER A 13 -9.90 -0.09 -10.21
CA SER A 13 -9.00 0.98 -9.75
C SER A 13 -9.46 1.63 -8.44
N ALA A 14 -10.67 1.33 -7.97
CA ALA A 14 -11.15 1.84 -6.68
C ALA A 14 -10.36 1.18 -5.55
N ALA A 15 -9.71 1.98 -4.71
CA ALA A 15 -8.69 1.49 -3.77
C ALA A 15 -9.17 0.34 -2.86
N ALA A 16 -10.32 0.50 -2.20
CA ALA A 16 -10.85 -0.53 -1.29
C ALA A 16 -11.16 -1.85 -2.00
N GLU A 17 -11.68 -1.75 -3.24
CA GLU A 17 -12.01 -2.90 -4.06
C GLU A 17 -10.74 -3.58 -4.59
N ALA A 18 -9.80 -2.81 -5.14
CA ALA A 18 -8.53 -3.32 -5.67
C ALA A 18 -7.72 -4.06 -4.60
N VAL A 19 -7.58 -3.48 -3.40
CA VAL A 19 -6.86 -4.10 -2.28
C VAL A 19 -7.54 -5.40 -1.82
N THR A 20 -8.88 -5.43 -1.82
CA THR A 20 -9.65 -6.65 -1.53
C THR A 20 -9.37 -7.74 -2.58
N LEU A 21 -9.34 -7.39 -3.86
CA LEU A 21 -9.05 -8.33 -4.94
C LEU A 21 -7.62 -8.85 -4.89
N TRP A 22 -6.63 -8.00 -4.60
CA TRP A 22 -5.24 -8.46 -4.42
C TRP A 22 -5.09 -9.40 -3.23
N ALA A 23 -5.75 -9.12 -2.10
CA ALA A 23 -5.81 -10.05 -0.98
C ALA A 23 -6.41 -11.40 -1.41
N ALA A 24 -7.53 -11.39 -2.14
CA ALA A 24 -8.18 -12.60 -2.66
C ALA A 24 -7.29 -13.38 -3.66
N ALA A 25 -6.42 -12.70 -4.40
CA ALA A 25 -5.44 -13.34 -5.29
C ALA A 25 -4.22 -13.94 -4.57
N GLY A 26 -4.14 -13.80 -3.23
CA GLY A 26 -3.10 -14.37 -2.39
C GLY A 26 -1.94 -13.42 -2.07
N PHE A 27 -2.11 -12.11 -2.25
CA PHE A 27 -1.11 -11.14 -1.78
C PHE A 27 -1.09 -11.14 -0.25
N VAL A 28 0.12 -11.15 0.32
CA VAL A 28 0.33 -11.15 1.78
C VAL A 28 0.74 -9.79 2.32
N CYS A 29 1.04 -8.84 1.44
CA CYS A 29 1.39 -7.46 1.75
C CYS A 29 1.12 -6.60 0.53
N HIS A 30 0.66 -5.37 0.73
CA HIS A 30 0.42 -4.42 -0.35
C HIS A 30 1.18 -3.10 -0.14
N MET A 31 1.94 -2.68 -1.15
CA MET A 31 2.60 -1.37 -1.19
C MET A 31 1.66 -0.37 -1.89
N PHE A 32 1.14 0.60 -1.16
CA PHE A 32 0.18 1.58 -1.66
C PHE A 32 0.82 2.97 -1.80
N PRO A 33 1.25 3.39 -3.01
CA PRO A 33 1.71 4.74 -3.25
C PRO A 33 0.56 5.74 -3.23
N THR A 34 0.72 6.81 -2.46
CA THR A 34 -0.28 7.86 -2.34
C THR A 34 0.31 9.25 -2.49
N GLY A 35 -0.16 9.99 -3.50
CA GLY A 35 0.23 11.38 -3.73
C GLY A 35 -0.66 12.38 -2.99
N GLN A 36 -1.94 12.06 -2.83
CA GLN A 36 -2.96 12.95 -2.23
C GLN A 36 -3.41 12.49 -0.85
N GLY A 37 -2.78 11.47 -0.26
CA GLY A 37 -3.07 11.05 1.10
C GLY A 37 -4.28 10.13 1.23
N ASN A 38 -4.55 9.29 0.22
CA ASN A 38 -5.44 8.14 0.42
C ASN A 38 -4.92 7.28 1.60
N VAL A 39 -5.78 7.09 2.60
CA VAL A 39 -5.48 6.41 3.87
C VAL A 39 -5.88 4.93 3.91
N ILE A 40 -6.35 4.40 2.78
CA ILE A 40 -6.90 3.04 2.66
C ILE A 40 -6.08 2.00 3.41
N GLY A 41 -6.74 1.24 4.27
CA GLY A 41 -6.22 0.03 4.87
C GLY A 41 -6.96 -1.20 4.37
N HIS A 42 -6.82 -2.30 5.09
CA HIS A 42 -7.52 -3.54 4.79
C HIS A 42 -7.49 -4.46 6.02
N PRO A 43 -8.60 -5.16 6.35
CA PRO A 43 -8.69 -5.92 7.61
C PRO A 43 -7.88 -7.23 7.66
N ILE A 44 -7.38 -7.71 6.52
CA ILE A 44 -6.68 -9.02 6.42
C ILE A 44 -5.21 -8.83 6.01
N MET A 45 -4.97 -8.23 4.84
CA MET A 45 -3.65 -7.96 4.31
C MET A 45 -3.09 -6.61 4.79
N PRO A 46 -1.85 -6.53 5.30
CA PRO A 46 -1.23 -5.26 5.67
C PRO A 46 -1.00 -4.37 4.44
N VAL A 47 -1.29 -3.08 4.60
CA VAL A 47 -1.17 -2.08 3.54
C VAL A 47 -0.12 -1.05 3.93
N ILE A 48 1.07 -1.16 3.36
CA ILE A 48 2.21 -0.26 3.59
C ILE A 48 2.01 1.00 2.76
N LYS A 49 1.79 2.14 3.40
CA LYS A 49 1.63 3.43 2.70
C LYS A 49 2.98 4.07 2.42
N LEU A 50 3.20 4.47 1.17
CA LEU A 50 4.37 5.26 0.80
C LEU A 50 3.99 6.54 0.05
N THR A 51 4.82 7.57 0.15
CA THR A 51 4.63 8.79 -0.63
C THR A 51 5.95 9.39 -1.09
N ALA A 52 5.94 9.93 -2.31
CA ALA A 52 7.01 10.78 -2.82
C ALA A 52 6.62 12.27 -2.78
N ASN A 53 5.39 12.62 -2.37
CA ASN A 53 4.94 14.00 -2.29
C ASN A 53 5.36 14.62 -0.94
N PRO A 54 6.25 15.64 -0.92
CA PRO A 54 6.70 16.25 0.32
C PRO A 54 5.57 16.83 1.17
N LYS A 55 4.50 17.35 0.54
CA LYS A 55 3.37 17.91 1.27
C LYS A 55 2.62 16.82 2.04
N THR A 56 2.37 15.68 1.40
CA THR A 56 1.69 14.52 2.01
C THR A 56 2.55 13.91 3.10
N ALA A 57 3.87 13.76 2.85
CA ALA A 57 4.81 13.28 3.84
C ALA A 57 4.81 14.12 5.12
N GLN A 58 4.66 15.45 4.99
CA GLN A 58 4.62 16.36 6.13
C GLN A 58 3.26 16.40 6.83
N LEU A 59 2.18 16.56 6.07
CA LEU A 59 0.85 16.84 6.59
C LEU A 59 0.08 15.60 7.04
N MET A 60 0.46 14.42 6.55
CA MET A 60 -0.22 13.15 6.85
C MET A 60 0.77 12.08 7.31
N ARG A 61 1.86 12.50 7.98
CA ARG A 61 2.98 11.63 8.39
C ARG A 61 2.53 10.41 9.21
N GLU A 62 1.45 10.54 9.97
CA GLU A 62 0.86 9.48 10.77
C GLU A 62 0.27 8.34 9.92
N HIS A 63 -0.09 8.63 8.67
CA HIS A 63 -0.62 7.66 7.71
C HIS A 63 0.45 7.04 6.80
N ILE A 64 1.70 7.50 6.86
CA ILE A 64 2.77 7.10 5.93
C ILE A 64 3.78 6.19 6.64
N ASP A 65 3.97 4.99 6.10
CA ASP A 65 5.00 4.06 6.56
C ASP A 65 6.37 4.41 5.96
N VAL A 66 6.41 4.81 4.68
CA VAL A 66 7.66 5.11 3.97
C VAL A 66 7.58 6.47 3.26
N ASP A 67 8.35 7.45 3.77
CA ASP A 67 8.56 8.72 3.10
C ASP A 67 9.75 8.63 2.14
N VAL A 68 9.46 8.65 0.83
CA VAL A 68 10.46 8.72 -0.25
C VAL A 68 10.45 10.07 -0.95
N SER A 69 9.93 11.12 -0.31
CA SER A 69 9.83 12.48 -0.88
C SER A 69 11.17 13.08 -1.28
N GLY A 70 12.28 12.60 -0.69
CA GLY A 70 13.64 12.89 -1.13
C GLY A 70 13.90 12.58 -2.61
N LEU A 71 13.15 11.66 -3.24
CA LEU A 71 13.24 11.39 -4.68
C LEU A 71 12.92 12.62 -5.52
N LEU A 72 11.76 13.24 -5.28
CA LEU A 72 11.32 14.43 -6.02
C LEU A 72 12.18 15.67 -5.67
N GLN A 73 12.83 15.65 -4.51
CA GLN A 73 13.77 16.68 -4.08
C GLN A 73 15.21 16.43 -4.56
N ARG A 74 15.49 15.34 -5.29
CA ARG A 74 16.84 14.94 -5.74
C ARG A 74 17.84 14.71 -4.60
N LYS A 75 17.34 14.35 -3.42
CA LYS A 75 18.13 13.97 -2.22
C LYS A 75 18.26 12.45 -2.06
N LEU A 76 17.37 11.68 -2.70
CA LEU A 76 17.41 10.23 -2.75
C LEU A 76 17.54 9.77 -4.20
N THR A 77 18.27 8.68 -4.40
CA THR A 77 18.27 7.91 -5.65
C THR A 77 17.12 6.91 -5.66
N LEU A 78 16.73 6.45 -6.86
CA LEU A 78 15.71 5.40 -7.00
C LEU A 78 16.11 4.12 -6.27
N LYS A 79 17.40 3.75 -6.30
CA LYS A 79 17.91 2.59 -5.59
C LYS A 79 17.71 2.73 -4.07
N GLN A 80 18.09 3.86 -3.49
CA GLN A 80 17.91 4.09 -2.05
C GLN A 80 16.44 4.06 -1.64
N ALA A 81 15.55 4.65 -2.45
CA ALA A 81 14.11 4.56 -2.18
C ALA A 81 13.59 3.11 -2.26
N GLY A 82 14.09 2.32 -3.21
CA GLY A 82 13.83 0.89 -3.30
C GLY A 82 14.30 0.11 -2.07
N ASP A 83 15.53 0.38 -1.60
CA ASP A 83 16.09 -0.22 -0.39
C ASP A 83 15.21 0.12 0.84
N MET A 84 14.74 1.37 0.97
CA MET A 84 13.81 1.78 2.05
C MET A 84 12.47 1.03 2.01
N LEU A 85 11.89 0.84 0.82
CA LEU A 85 10.65 0.09 0.62
C LEU A 85 10.83 -1.38 0.98
N TRP A 86 11.96 -1.96 0.56
CA TRP A 86 12.33 -3.34 0.88
C TRP A 86 12.45 -3.55 2.39
N ASP A 87 13.19 -2.68 3.07
CA ASP A 87 13.38 -2.77 4.52
C ASP A 87 12.06 -2.66 5.28
N MET A 88 11.15 -1.76 4.85
CA MET A 88 9.83 -1.66 5.46
C MET A 88 9.00 -2.93 5.24
N MET A 89 9.01 -3.49 4.02
CA MET A 89 8.31 -4.74 3.72
C MET A 89 8.77 -5.87 4.64
N ILE A 90 10.08 -6.03 4.81
CA ILE A 90 10.66 -7.05 5.69
C ILE A 90 10.25 -6.81 7.15
N ARG A 91 10.25 -5.57 7.62
CA ARG A 91 9.79 -5.26 8.99
C ARG A 91 8.32 -5.63 9.20
N VAL A 92 7.46 -5.34 8.24
CA VAL A 92 6.03 -5.68 8.29
C VAL A 92 5.83 -7.20 8.23
N ALA A 93 6.56 -7.89 7.35
CA ALA A 93 6.57 -9.35 7.31
C ALA A 93 7.02 -9.99 8.64
N ASN A 94 7.88 -9.30 9.41
CA ASN A 94 8.31 -9.71 10.75
C ASN A 94 7.40 -9.22 11.89
N GLY A 95 6.19 -8.73 11.58
CA GLY A 95 5.16 -8.39 12.58
C GLY A 95 5.11 -6.93 13.02
N ARG A 96 5.84 -6.01 12.38
CA ARG A 96 5.59 -4.58 12.58
C ARG A 96 4.24 -4.21 11.97
N CYS A 97 3.30 -3.70 12.78
CA CYS A 97 2.05 -3.13 12.25
C CYS A 97 2.33 -1.92 11.33
N THR A 98 1.61 -1.84 10.22
CA THR A 98 1.53 -0.66 9.35
C THR A 98 0.78 0.47 10.03
N CYS A 99 0.98 1.70 9.56
CA CYS A 99 0.22 2.85 10.04
C CYS A 99 -1.30 2.64 9.92
N ALA A 100 -1.78 1.97 8.86
CA ALA A 100 -3.20 1.69 8.73
C ALA A 100 -3.74 0.71 9.75
N GLU A 101 -2.99 -0.34 10.07
CA GLU A 101 -3.39 -1.29 11.11
C GLU A 101 -3.48 -0.59 12.47
N VAL A 102 -2.47 0.23 12.80
CA VAL A 102 -2.45 1.00 14.06
C VAL A 102 -3.62 1.99 14.15
N LEU A 103 -3.96 2.63 13.03
CA LEU A 103 -5.06 3.60 12.95
C LEU A 103 -6.43 2.95 12.65
N ASN A 104 -6.49 1.62 12.58
CA ASN A 104 -7.71 0.83 12.37
C ASN A 104 -8.45 1.13 11.05
N HIS A 105 -7.71 1.43 9.98
CA HIS A 105 -8.26 1.52 8.62
C HIS A 105 -8.51 0.10 8.08
N ASN A 106 -9.78 -0.28 8.02
CA ASN A 106 -10.23 -1.66 7.73
C ASN A 106 -11.20 -1.72 6.55
N GLU A 107 -10.95 -0.92 5.52
CA GLU A 107 -11.81 -0.91 4.34
C GLU A 107 -11.79 -2.27 3.62
N PHE A 108 -12.98 -2.74 3.26
CA PHE A 108 -13.18 -4.01 2.58
C PHE A 108 -14.39 -3.89 1.66
N VAL A 109 -14.22 -4.20 0.37
CA VAL A 109 -15.27 -4.10 -0.63
C VAL A 109 -15.16 -5.25 -1.61
N LEU A 110 -16.24 -6.01 -1.75
CA LEU A 110 -16.36 -7.01 -2.82
C LEU A 110 -16.82 -6.34 -4.11
N THR A 111 -16.15 -6.63 -5.21
CA THR A 111 -16.59 -6.26 -6.57
C THR A 111 -17.98 -6.79 -6.83
N LYS A 112 -18.89 -5.89 -7.20
CA LYS A 112 -20.24 -6.24 -7.65
C LYS A 112 -20.31 -6.11 -9.15
N LEU A 113 -20.44 -7.25 -9.84
CA LEU A 113 -20.68 -7.26 -11.29
C LEU A 113 -22.16 -7.01 -11.64
N TYR A 114 -23.07 -7.22 -10.67
CA TYR A 114 -24.51 -7.06 -10.85
C TYR A 114 -25.18 -6.47 -9.58
N PRO A 115 -26.37 -5.83 -9.71
CA PRO A 115 -27.17 -5.38 -8.57
C PRO A 115 -27.59 -6.54 -7.65
N SER A 116 -27.73 -6.26 -6.35
CA SER A 116 -28.42 -7.16 -5.41
C SER A 116 -29.91 -7.19 -5.75
N ALA A 117 -30.54 -8.36 -5.58
CA ALA A 117 -32.00 -8.55 -5.67
C ALA A 117 -32.78 -7.46 -4.93
#